data_AF-A0A961XE80-F1
#
_entry.id   AF-A0A961XE80-F1
#
_cell.length_a   1.000
_cell.length_b   1.000
_cell.length_c   1.000
_cell.angle_alpha   90.00
_cell.angle_beta   90.00
_cell.angle_gamma   90.00
#
_symmetry.space_group_name_H-M   'P 1'
#
loop_
_entity.id
_entity.type
_entity.pdbx_description
1 polymer ?
#
loop_
_entity_poly.entity_id
_entity_poly.type
_entity_poly.pdbx_seq_one_letter_code
_entity_poly.pdbx_strand_id
1 'polypeptide(L)'
;MRASILGTAGIEIGRRGRQLGGILATDGYRGLINRVRTKVADWIRPRALVWPVLTEDVINADLARPPFARVRRAEIVDPVLVNWVMSPPGIGSGGHTTIFRIIGHLEKSGFRNRIYLYDPYGGDLDYYRRIIREFYGFTSGVDDMRGGMADADAIVATAWPSAYP
;
A
#
# COMPACT_ATOMS: atom_id res chain seq x y z
N MET A 1 -40.50 -19.30 16.78
CA MET A 1 -39.37 -19.67 15.90
C MET A 1 -38.09 -19.09 16.51
N ARG A 2 -37.36 -19.86 17.35
CA ARG A 2 -36.26 -19.37 18.22
C ARG A 2 -34.97 -20.21 18.12
N ALA A 3 -34.75 -20.86 16.98
CA ALA A 3 -33.57 -21.67 16.71
C ALA A 3 -32.86 -21.13 15.47
N SER A 4 -31.90 -20.21 15.62
CA SER A 4 -30.99 -19.84 14.52
C SER A 4 -29.75 -19.03 14.94
N ILE A 5 -29.73 -18.39 16.12
CA ILE A 5 -28.61 -17.49 16.48
C ILE A 5 -27.42 -18.26 17.09
N LEU A 6 -27.69 -19.37 17.80
CA LEU A 6 -26.67 -20.16 18.49
C LEU A 6 -25.81 -21.02 17.53
N GLY A 7 -26.38 -21.48 16.41
CA GLY A 7 -25.66 -22.30 15.42
C GLY A 7 -24.64 -21.49 14.61
N THR A 8 -25.00 -20.27 14.20
CA THR A 8 -24.12 -19.38 13.44
C THR A 8 -22.93 -18.90 14.27
N ALA A 9 -23.16 -18.63 15.57
CA ALA A 9 -22.09 -18.28 16.50
C ALA A 9 -21.05 -19.41 16.65
N GLY A 10 -21.48 -20.66 16.74
CA GLY A 10 -20.58 -21.82 16.84
C GLY A 10 -19.73 -22.04 15.59
N ILE A 11 -20.31 -21.81 14.40
CA ILE A 11 -19.59 -21.92 13.11
C ILE A 11 -18.55 -20.81 12.96
N GLU A 12 -18.89 -19.57 13.34
CA GLU A 12 -17.99 -18.41 13.30
C GLU A 12 -16.79 -18.60 14.26
N ILE A 13 -17.05 -19.11 15.46
CA ILE A 13 -16.02 -19.41 16.47
C ILE A 13 -15.10 -20.54 16.00
N GLY A 14 -15.66 -21.63 15.45
CA GLY A 14 -14.87 -22.72 14.90
C GLY A 14 -14.00 -22.30 13.72
N ARG A 15 -14.50 -21.40 12.86
CA ARG A 15 -13.75 -20.83 11.74
C ARG A 15 -12.58 -19.96 12.22
N ARG A 16 -12.82 -19.07 13.19
CA ARG A 16 -11.78 -18.20 13.79
C ARG A 16 -10.73 -19.02 14.56
N GLY A 17 -11.13 -20.09 15.25
CA GLY A 17 -10.22 -21.00 15.95
C GLY A 17 -9.25 -21.71 15.00
N ARG A 18 -9.76 -22.26 13.88
CA ARG A 18 -8.91 -22.87 12.84
C ARG A 18 -8.01 -21.85 12.14
N GLN A 19 -8.49 -20.64 11.92
CA GLN A 19 -7.70 -19.57 11.35
C GLN A 19 -6.54 -19.14 12.26
N LEU A 20 -6.79 -19.00 13.57
CA LEU A 20 -5.75 -18.68 14.55
C LEU A 20 -4.75 -19.84 14.70
N GLY A 21 -5.23 -21.09 14.72
CA GLY A 21 -4.39 -22.28 14.76
C GLY A 21 -3.49 -22.40 13.52
N GLY A 22 -4.03 -22.12 12.33
CA GLY A 22 -3.25 -22.09 11.09
C GLY A 22 -2.17 -21.00 11.09
N ILE A 23 -2.50 -19.78 11.55
CA ILE A 23 -1.54 -18.68 11.65
C ILE A 23 -0.43 -19.00 12.65
N LEU A 24 -0.75 -19.64 13.77
CA LEU A 24 0.23 -20.11 14.76
C LEU A 24 1.15 -21.21 14.20
N ALA A 25 0.61 -22.13 13.41
CA ALA A 25 1.36 -23.24 12.83
C ALA A 25 2.29 -22.81 11.68
N THR A 26 1.97 -21.74 10.95
CA THR A 26 2.75 -21.29 9.77
C THR A 26 3.68 -20.12 10.06
N ASP A 27 3.24 -19.12 10.84
CA ASP A 27 3.97 -17.84 11.04
C ASP A 27 4.52 -17.66 12.46
N GLY A 28 4.23 -18.60 13.37
CA GLY A 28 4.57 -18.51 14.79
C GLY A 28 3.94 -17.31 15.52
N TYR A 29 4.34 -17.11 16.78
CA TYR A 29 3.80 -16.04 17.64
C TYR A 29 4.07 -14.62 17.11
N ARG A 30 5.14 -14.44 16.32
CA ARG A 30 5.55 -13.14 15.76
C ARG A 30 4.61 -12.64 14.66
N GLY A 31 4.13 -13.51 13.77
CA GLY A 31 3.16 -13.14 12.72
C GLY A 31 1.79 -12.74 13.30
N LEU A 32 1.39 -13.38 14.40
CA LEU A 32 0.18 -13.03 15.14
C LEU A 32 0.30 -11.67 15.84
N ILE A 33 1.42 -11.41 16.53
CA ILE A 33 1.67 -10.15 17.24
C ILE A 33 1.68 -8.96 16.27
N ASN A 34 2.30 -9.08 15.10
CA ASN A 34 2.32 -7.99 14.12
C ASN A 34 0.92 -7.68 13.60
N ARG A 35 0.11 -8.70 13.28
CA ARG A 35 -1.29 -8.50 12.84
C ARG A 35 -2.17 -7.89 13.92
N VAL A 36 -1.96 -8.28 15.17
CA VAL A 36 -2.68 -7.69 16.33
C VAL A 36 -2.25 -6.24 16.53
N ARG A 37 -0.94 -5.94 16.46
CA ARG A 37 -0.41 -4.58 16.60
C ARG A 37 -0.94 -3.66 15.51
N THR A 38 -0.98 -4.09 14.25
CA THR A 38 -1.55 -3.30 13.14
C THR A 38 -3.04 -3.03 13.37
N LYS A 39 -3.82 -4.03 13.79
CA LYS A 39 -5.25 -3.82 14.10
C LYS A 39 -5.49 -2.91 15.32
N VAL A 40 -4.64 -2.99 16.34
CA VAL A 40 -4.71 -2.13 17.52
C VAL A 40 -4.31 -0.69 17.16
N ALA A 41 -3.30 -0.50 16.31
CA ALA A 41 -2.92 0.82 15.80
C ALA A 41 -4.05 1.45 14.97
N ASP A 42 -4.74 0.67 14.13
CA ASP A 42 -5.91 1.13 13.39
C ASP A 42 -7.10 1.48 14.30
N TRP A 43 -7.21 0.83 15.47
CA TRP A 43 -8.28 1.10 16.44
C TRP A 43 -8.03 2.35 17.31
N ILE A 44 -6.77 2.69 17.56
CA ILE A 44 -6.35 3.87 18.35
C ILE A 44 -6.22 5.14 17.49
N ARG A 45 -6.29 5.02 16.14
CA ARG A 45 -6.26 6.17 15.24
C ARG A 45 -7.36 7.19 15.62
N PRO A 46 -7.01 8.49 15.77
CA PRO A 46 -7.99 9.52 16.09
C PRO A 46 -9.13 9.51 15.08
N ARG A 47 -10.37 9.51 15.55
CA ARG A 47 -11.60 9.56 14.74
C ARG A 47 -11.82 10.89 13.99
N ALA A 48 -10.80 11.73 13.89
CA ALA A 48 -10.84 12.86 12.97
C ALA A 48 -10.96 12.27 11.56
N LEU A 49 -11.93 12.74 10.78
CA LEU A 49 -12.12 12.34 9.40
C LEU A 49 -10.93 12.86 8.59
N VAL A 50 -9.84 12.09 8.57
CA VAL A 50 -8.70 12.39 7.71
C VAL A 50 -9.00 11.77 6.36
N TRP A 51 -9.22 12.63 5.38
CA TRP A 51 -9.46 12.22 4.01
C TRP A 51 -8.27 11.40 3.51
N PRO A 52 -8.51 10.29 2.80
CA PRO A 52 -7.44 9.45 2.28
C PRO A 52 -6.71 10.07 1.07
N VAL A 53 -7.11 11.28 0.70
CA VAL A 53 -6.55 12.13 -0.36
C VAL A 53 -6.35 13.54 0.19
N LEU A 54 -5.32 14.23 -0.30
CA LEU A 54 -5.08 15.64 0.01
C LEU A 54 -6.21 16.49 -0.59
N THR A 55 -6.69 17.47 0.17
CA THR A 55 -7.76 18.37 -0.26
C THR A 55 -7.36 19.14 -1.51
N GLU A 56 -6.10 19.55 -1.59
CA GLU A 56 -5.53 20.29 -2.71
C GLU A 56 -5.60 19.47 -4.00
N ASP A 57 -5.35 18.17 -3.94
CA ASP A 57 -5.44 17.30 -5.12
C ASP A 57 -6.87 17.14 -5.60
N VAL A 58 -7.84 17.07 -4.68
CA VAL A 58 -9.27 17.02 -5.04
C VAL A 58 -9.72 18.33 -5.68
N ILE A 59 -9.29 19.48 -5.16
CA ILE A 59 -9.61 20.80 -5.72
C ILE A 59 -8.97 20.98 -7.09
N ASN A 60 -7.73 20.53 -7.27
CA ASN A 60 -6.98 20.66 -8.51
C ASN A 60 -7.38 19.62 -9.58
N ALA A 61 -8.11 18.58 -9.19
CA ALA A 61 -8.64 17.59 -10.13
C ALA A 61 -9.77 18.19 -10.98
N ASP A 62 -9.43 18.79 -12.12
CA ASP A 62 -10.42 19.15 -13.14
C ASP A 62 -10.89 17.89 -13.89
N LEU A 63 -11.93 17.25 -13.35
CA LEU A 63 -12.55 16.09 -13.98
C LEU A 63 -13.38 16.46 -15.22
N ALA A 64 -13.76 17.73 -15.39
CA ALA A 64 -14.51 18.19 -16.56
C ALA A 64 -13.61 18.35 -17.78
N ARG A 65 -12.32 18.63 -17.56
CA ARG A 65 -11.27 18.67 -18.58
C ARG A 65 -10.08 17.86 -18.10
N PRO A 66 -10.18 16.52 -18.09
CA PRO A 66 -9.09 15.69 -17.62
C PRO A 66 -7.83 16.03 -18.42
N PRO A 67 -6.67 16.21 -17.75
CA PRO A 67 -5.43 16.50 -18.44
C PRO A 67 -5.07 15.29 -19.30
N PHE A 68 -5.49 15.30 -20.56
CA PHE A 68 -4.99 14.39 -21.56
C PHE A 68 -3.58 14.84 -21.91
N ALA A 69 -2.62 14.38 -21.11
CA ALA A 69 -1.23 14.43 -21.51
C ALA A 69 -1.13 13.65 -22.83
N ARG A 70 -0.75 14.35 -23.90
CA ARG A 70 -0.45 13.69 -25.17
C ARG A 70 0.73 12.78 -24.90
N VAL A 71 0.48 11.47 -24.80
CA VAL A 71 1.53 10.48 -24.60
C VAL A 71 2.49 10.62 -25.77
N ARG A 72 3.65 11.24 -25.52
CA ARG A 72 4.73 11.26 -26.50
C ARG A 72 5.15 9.81 -26.65
N ARG A 73 5.28 9.34 -27.89
CA ARG A 73 5.92 8.05 -28.13
C ARG A 73 7.37 8.20 -27.67
N ALA A 74 7.65 7.79 -26.44
CA ALA A 74 9.01 7.73 -25.94
C ALA A 74 9.72 6.59 -26.68
N GLU A 75 10.95 6.85 -27.11
CA GLU A 75 11.87 5.75 -27.39
C GLU A 75 12.17 5.10 -26.05
N ILE A 76 11.72 3.86 -25.87
CA ILE A 76 11.99 3.12 -24.64
C ILE A 76 13.48 2.77 -24.67
N VAL A 77 14.26 3.45 -23.83
CA VAL A 77 15.70 3.22 -23.69
C VAL A 77 15.93 2.38 -22.44
N ASP A 78 16.74 1.34 -22.55
CA ASP A 78 17.07 0.53 -21.37
C ASP A 78 18.01 1.29 -20.40
N PRO A 79 17.77 1.19 -19.08
CA PRO A 79 16.69 0.43 -18.45
C PRO A 79 15.38 1.23 -18.38
N VAL A 80 14.26 0.54 -18.64
CA VAL A 80 12.92 1.11 -18.44
C VAL A 80 12.73 1.55 -16.98
N LEU A 81 12.39 2.83 -16.80
CA LEU A 81 12.12 3.45 -15.51
C LEU A 81 10.63 3.36 -15.17
N VAL A 82 10.30 2.86 -13.98
CA VAL A 82 8.94 2.77 -13.47
C VAL A 82 8.82 3.49 -12.14
N ASN A 83 7.88 4.43 -12.06
CA ASN A 83 7.50 5.08 -10.81
C ASN A 83 6.27 4.39 -10.20
N TRP A 84 6.34 4.13 -8.91
CA TRP A 84 5.25 3.55 -8.13
C TRP A 84 4.72 4.56 -7.14
N VAL A 85 3.45 4.92 -7.26
CA VAL A 85 2.76 5.83 -6.33
C VAL A 85 1.88 5.01 -5.40
N MET A 86 2.17 5.06 -4.10
CA MET A 86 1.46 4.25 -3.09
C MET A 86 1.33 4.97 -1.76
N SER A 87 0.33 4.59 -0.96
CA SER A 87 0.27 4.98 0.45
C SER A 87 1.47 4.40 1.22
N PRO A 88 1.91 5.02 2.33
CA PRO A 88 2.99 4.45 3.14
C PRO A 88 2.71 3.01 3.60
N PRO A 89 3.66 2.09 3.44
CA PRO A 89 3.48 0.70 3.81
C PRO A 89 3.57 0.49 5.32
N GLY A 90 2.69 -0.36 5.84
CA GLY A 90 2.77 -0.89 7.20
C GLY A 90 3.30 -2.33 7.22
N ILE A 91 4.04 -2.70 8.26
CA ILE A 91 4.56 -4.07 8.45
C ILE A 91 3.42 -5.08 8.39
N GLY A 92 3.60 -6.13 7.57
CA GLY A 92 2.60 -7.19 7.38
C GLY A 92 1.43 -6.80 6.48
N SER A 93 1.49 -5.66 5.78
CA SER A 93 0.49 -5.29 4.78
C SER A 93 0.61 -6.19 3.54
N GLY A 94 -0.39 -7.04 3.32
CA GLY A 94 -0.42 -8.00 2.22
C GLY A 94 -0.41 -7.35 0.83
N GLY A 95 -1.10 -6.21 0.65
CA GLY A 95 -1.09 -5.46 -0.60
C GLY A 95 0.31 -4.97 -0.96
N HIS A 96 1.00 -4.34 -0.01
CA HIS A 96 2.39 -3.92 -0.20
C HIS A 96 3.32 -5.11 -0.43
N THR A 97 3.13 -6.25 0.26
CA THR A 97 3.90 -7.46 -0.02
C THR A 97 3.77 -7.90 -1.48
N THR A 98 2.56 -7.86 -2.05
CA THR A 98 2.36 -8.17 -3.46
C THR A 98 3.05 -7.15 -4.37
N ILE A 99 2.90 -5.86 -4.10
CA ILE A 99 3.52 -4.79 -4.88
C ILE A 99 5.05 -4.93 -4.89
N PHE A 100 5.69 -5.10 -3.73
CA PHE A 100 7.14 -5.25 -3.64
C PHE A 100 7.66 -6.54 -4.28
N ARG A 101 6.86 -7.61 -4.32
CA ARG A 101 7.19 -8.82 -5.10
C ARG A 101 7.19 -8.56 -6.60
N ILE A 102 6.23 -7.77 -7.10
CA ILE A 102 6.18 -7.36 -8.51
C ILE A 102 7.38 -6.48 -8.84
N ILE A 103 7.65 -5.47 -8.00
CA ILE A 103 8.84 -4.60 -8.14
C ILE A 103 10.11 -5.42 -8.20
N GLY A 104 10.31 -6.35 -7.26
CA GLY A 104 11.50 -7.21 -7.24
C GLY A 104 11.59 -8.16 -8.44
N HIS A 105 10.47 -8.55 -9.04
CA HIS A 105 10.47 -9.27 -10.31
C HIS A 105 10.92 -8.38 -11.47
N LEU A 106 10.39 -7.16 -11.56
CA LEU A 106 10.78 -6.18 -12.58
C LEU A 106 12.25 -5.78 -12.47
N GLU A 107 12.78 -5.56 -11.27
CA GLU A 107 14.21 -5.27 -11.07
C GLU A 107 15.10 -6.43 -11.60
N LYS A 108 14.70 -7.69 -11.35
CA LYS A 108 15.39 -8.87 -11.90
C LYS A 108 15.29 -8.97 -13.42
N SER A 109 14.26 -8.39 -14.01
CA SER A 109 14.07 -8.30 -15.46
C SER A 109 14.76 -7.08 -16.10
N GLY A 110 15.52 -6.28 -15.33
CA GLY A 110 16.30 -5.15 -15.83
C GLY A 110 15.63 -3.78 -15.71
N PHE A 111 14.41 -3.72 -15.18
CA PHE A 111 13.73 -2.44 -14.92
C PHE A 111 14.35 -1.72 -13.74
N ARG A 112 14.23 -0.39 -13.72
CA ARG A 112 14.56 0.43 -12.56
C ARG A 112 13.29 0.99 -11.96
N ASN A 113 13.16 0.88 -10.65
CA ASN A 113 11.94 1.27 -9.95
C ASN A 113 12.24 2.38 -8.94
N ARG A 114 11.33 3.36 -8.86
CA ARG A 114 11.31 4.40 -7.83
C ARG A 114 9.95 4.38 -7.13
N ILE A 115 9.93 4.68 -5.84
CA ILE A 115 8.71 4.73 -5.05
C ILE A 115 8.46 6.17 -4.62
N TYR A 116 7.23 6.61 -4.81
CA TYR A 116 6.72 7.89 -4.33
C TYR A 116 5.60 7.62 -3.34
N LEU A 117 5.81 8.02 -2.09
CA LEU A 117 4.82 7.85 -1.03
C LEU A 117 3.82 9.00 -1.05
N TYR A 118 2.57 8.65 -1.29
CA TYR A 118 1.43 9.55 -1.17
C TYR A 118 0.86 9.47 0.24
N ASP A 119 1.24 10.42 1.09
CA ASP A 119 0.91 10.40 2.51
C ASP A 119 0.13 11.65 2.96
N PRO A 120 -1.22 11.60 2.96
CA PRO A 120 -2.03 12.69 3.48
C PRO A 120 -1.94 12.83 5.01
N TYR A 121 -1.34 11.86 5.71
CA TYR A 121 -1.19 11.86 7.17
C TYR A 121 0.11 12.50 7.64
N GLY A 122 1.01 12.88 6.72
CA GLY A 122 2.26 13.55 7.04
C GLY A 122 3.21 12.72 7.91
N GLY A 123 3.26 11.41 7.68
CA GLY A 123 4.16 10.51 8.39
C GLY A 123 5.63 10.72 8.03
N ASP A 124 6.50 10.12 8.85
CA ASP A 124 7.94 10.26 8.74
C ASP A 124 8.49 9.43 7.56
N LEU A 125 9.02 10.10 6.55
CA LEU A 125 9.57 9.48 5.35
C LEU A 125 10.74 8.53 5.67
N ASP A 126 11.62 8.88 6.61
CA ASP A 126 12.77 8.05 6.97
C ASP A 126 12.34 6.81 7.75
N TYR A 127 11.28 6.93 8.55
CA TYR A 127 10.61 5.78 9.16
C TYR A 127 10.08 4.80 8.10
N TYR A 128 9.40 5.29 7.05
CA TYR A 128 8.89 4.42 6.00
C TYR A 128 9.98 3.84 5.10
N ARG A 129 11.02 4.62 4.76
CA ARG A 129 12.22 4.12 4.07
C ARG A 129 12.83 2.94 4.81
N ARG A 130 12.92 3.04 6.14
CA ARG A 130 13.39 1.92 6.97
C ARG A 130 12.47 0.71 6.89
N ILE A 131 11.16 0.88 6.99
CA ILE A 131 10.20 -0.23 6.84
C ILE A 131 10.37 -0.91 5.48
N ILE A 132 10.43 -0.12 4.41
CA ILE A 132 10.56 -0.59 3.03
C ILE A 132 11.83 -1.43 2.87
N ARG A 133 12.96 -0.91 3.36
CA ARG A 133 14.24 -1.63 3.33
C ARG A 133 14.21 -2.91 4.16
N GLU A 134 13.77 -2.85 5.41
CA GLU A 134 13.90 -3.96 6.36
C GLU A 134 12.87 -5.06 6.14
N PHE A 135 11.63 -4.72 5.76
CA PHE A 135 10.53 -5.69 5.65
C PHE A 135 10.23 -6.10 4.22
N TYR A 136 10.52 -5.23 3.25
CA TYR A 136 10.22 -5.50 1.84
C TYR A 136 11.48 -5.67 0.98
N GLY A 137 12.67 -5.38 1.53
CA GLY A 137 13.95 -5.62 0.86
C GLY A 137 14.25 -4.65 -0.28
N PHE A 138 13.48 -3.56 -0.42
CA PHE A 138 13.67 -2.58 -1.47
C PHE A 138 14.61 -1.47 -1.00
N THR A 139 15.65 -1.19 -1.78
CA THR A 139 16.71 -0.25 -1.43
C THR A 139 16.88 0.89 -2.44
N SER A 140 16.17 0.83 -3.56
CA SER A 140 16.14 1.89 -4.57
C SER A 140 15.40 3.13 -4.04
N GLY A 141 15.38 4.21 -4.82
CA GLY A 141 14.86 5.52 -4.39
C GLY A 141 13.41 5.48 -3.88
N VAL A 142 13.19 6.04 -2.69
CA VAL A 142 11.87 6.26 -2.06
C VAL A 142 11.78 7.72 -1.65
N ASP A 143 10.82 8.44 -2.21
CA ASP A 143 10.64 9.88 -1.99
C ASP A 143 9.18 10.21 -1.65
N ASP A 144 8.96 11.41 -1.11
CA ASP A 144 7.63 11.93 -0.83
C ASP A 144 7.02 12.52 -2.11
N MET A 145 5.78 12.14 -2.43
CA MET A 145 5.07 12.65 -3.60
C MET A 145 4.92 14.18 -3.59
N ARG A 146 4.86 14.81 -2.41
CA ARG A 146 4.78 16.29 -2.26
C ARG A 146 6.04 17.00 -2.76
N GLY A 147 7.18 16.30 -2.80
CA GLY A 147 8.42 16.81 -3.39
C GLY A 147 8.42 16.83 -4.92
N GLY A 148 7.34 16.33 -5.54
CA GLY A 148 7.26 16.09 -6.97
C GLY A 148 7.76 14.69 -7.35
N MET A 149 7.43 14.30 -8.58
CA MET A 149 7.81 13.01 -9.14
C MET A 149 8.68 13.25 -10.38
N ALA A 150 9.85 12.61 -10.42
CA ALA A 150 10.71 12.68 -11.60
C ALA A 150 10.10 11.89 -12.77
N ASP A 151 10.43 12.25 -14.00
CA ASP A 151 9.92 11.53 -15.18
C ASP A 151 10.36 10.05 -15.19
N ALA A 152 9.50 9.21 -15.76
CA ALA A 152 9.68 7.77 -15.94
C ALA A 152 8.91 7.29 -17.18
N ASP A 153 9.27 6.12 -17.70
CA ASP A 153 8.62 5.50 -18.85
C ASP A 153 7.23 4.97 -18.52
N ALA A 154 6.99 4.61 -17.25
CA ALA A 154 5.69 4.20 -16.75
C ALA A 154 5.45 4.69 -15.31
N ILE A 155 4.18 4.93 -14.99
CA ILE A 155 3.72 5.27 -13.64
C ILE A 155 2.63 4.27 -13.25
N VAL A 156 2.76 3.67 -12.07
CA VAL A 156 1.79 2.74 -11.50
C VAL A 156 1.26 3.32 -10.18
N ALA A 157 -0.02 3.69 -10.15
CA ALA A 157 -0.70 4.12 -8.93
C ALA A 157 -1.40 2.91 -8.28
N THR A 158 -1.06 2.62 -7.02
CA THR A 158 -1.56 1.42 -6.31
C THR A 158 -2.45 1.73 -5.11
N ALA A 159 -2.63 3.00 -4.74
CA ALA A 159 -3.49 3.41 -3.63
C ALA A 159 -4.96 3.46 -4.08
N TRP A 160 -5.82 2.66 -3.44
CA TRP A 160 -7.26 2.59 -3.78
C TRP A 160 -8.04 3.93 -3.67
N PRO A 161 -7.70 4.86 -2.75
CA PRO A 161 -8.37 6.17 -2.69
C PRO A 161 -8.11 7.08 -3.89
N SER A 162 -7.05 6.83 -4.68
CA SER A 162 -6.81 7.59 -5.91
C SER A 162 -7.63 7.07 -7.11
N ALA A 163 -8.42 6.00 -6.94
CA ALA A 163 -9.28 5.49 -7.98
C ALA A 163 -10.64 6.20 -8.02
N TYR A 164 -11.30 6.42 -6.87
CA TYR A 164 -12.60 7.13 -6.75
C TYR A 164 -12.83 7.61 -5.30
N PRO A 165 -13.34 8.83 -5.05
CA PRO A 165 -13.90 9.24 -3.75
C PRO A 165 -15.27 8.60 -3.47
#